data_AF-A0A1I7SH19-F1
#
_entry.id   AF-A0A1I7SH19-F1
#
_cell.length_a   1.000
_cell.length_b   1.000
_cell.length_c   1.000
_cell.angle_alpha   90.00
_cell.angle_beta   90.00
_cell.angle_gamma   90.00
#
_symmetry.space_group_name_H-M   'P 1'
#
loop_
_entity.id
_entity.type
_entity.pdbx_description
1 polymer ?
#
loop_
_entity_poly.entity_id
_entity_poly.type
_entity_poly.pdbx_seq_one_letter_code
_entity_poly.pdbx_strand_id
1 'polypeptide(L)'
;MILHMLDEILNIPRSIGSDTGGSTRNPASFCGVFGFKPSYGLMSRYGLVPLCNAFDTPSFFTHSAEDAQKYFEICLGKDPRDLTSLDLPPSTADDLPQSLKGIKIGIPKEFHNDYVSDDTLKLWRHAVSRLREAGAEVVEEVSLPNSPYSLSCYHILTASDVQSNMARYLAIFYGHRSESEGDSFQEMIARSRTEAFSPVVRRRIFAGNFFNLK
;
A
#
# COMPACT_ATOMS: atom_id res chain seq x y z
N MET A 1 9.81 13.70 -12.10
CA MET A 1 10.48 12.67 -11.28
C MET A 1 10.20 11.29 -11.85
N ILE A 2 8.93 10.86 -12.02
CA ILE A 2 8.60 9.58 -12.71
C ILE A 2 9.26 9.46 -14.10
N LEU A 3 9.35 10.56 -14.87
CA LEU A 3 9.96 10.54 -16.22
C LEU A 3 11.49 10.63 -16.25
N HIS A 4 12.15 11.18 -15.23
CA HIS A 4 13.62 11.27 -15.18
C HIS A 4 14.28 10.05 -14.57
N MET A 5 13.51 9.21 -13.87
CA MET A 5 13.99 7.94 -13.35
C MET A 5 14.08 6.87 -14.45
N LEU A 6 13.45 7.06 -15.61
CA LEU A 6 13.28 5.99 -16.61
C LEU A 6 14.59 5.52 -17.26
N ASP A 7 15.61 6.38 -17.42
CA ASP A 7 16.80 6.04 -18.21
C ASP A 7 17.80 5.13 -17.46
N GLU A 8 17.90 5.24 -16.13
CA GLU A 8 18.65 4.27 -15.29
C GLU A 8 17.82 3.02 -14.94
N ILE A 9 16.52 3.04 -15.25
CA ILE A 9 15.54 2.03 -14.83
C ILE A 9 15.38 0.86 -15.83
N LEU A 10 15.91 0.96 -17.05
CA LEU A 10 15.52 0.08 -18.16
C LEU A 10 15.93 -1.41 -18.06
N ASN A 11 16.78 -1.81 -17.09
CA ASN A 11 17.32 -3.18 -17.04
C ASN A 11 16.84 -4.08 -15.89
N ILE A 12 15.86 -3.65 -15.07
CA ILE A 12 15.25 -4.52 -14.04
C ILE A 12 13.77 -4.68 -14.39
N PRO A 13 13.26 -5.91 -14.64
CA PRO A 13 11.84 -6.13 -14.89
C PRO A 13 11.06 -5.81 -13.61
N ARG A 14 10.29 -4.72 -13.65
CA ARG A 14 9.60 -4.16 -12.49
C ARG A 14 8.31 -3.46 -12.90
N SER A 15 7.36 -3.38 -11.97
CA SER A 15 6.17 -2.54 -12.11
C SER A 15 5.93 -1.72 -10.85
N ILE A 16 5.33 -0.54 -11.02
CA ILE A 16 4.97 0.35 -9.92
C ILE A 16 3.55 0.04 -9.47
N GLY A 17 3.33 0.09 -8.15
CA GLY A 17 2.03 -0.01 -7.51
C GLY A 17 1.84 1.05 -6.44
N SER A 18 0.73 0.93 -5.72
CA SER A 18 0.49 1.60 -4.45
C SER A 18 -0.07 0.59 -3.46
N ASP A 19 0.27 0.73 -2.19
CA ASP A 19 -0.20 -0.15 -1.11
C ASP A 19 -0.76 0.69 0.04
N THR A 20 -2.08 0.73 0.15
CA THR A 20 -2.82 1.39 1.24
C THR A 20 -3.16 0.41 2.35
N GLY A 21 -3.58 -0.81 2.00
CA GLY A 21 -4.02 -1.85 2.94
C GLY A 21 -3.58 -3.25 2.55
N GLY A 22 -2.51 -3.38 1.76
CA GLY A 22 -2.04 -4.63 1.15
C GLY A 22 -2.14 -4.67 -0.37
N SER A 23 -2.46 -3.56 -1.03
CA SER A 23 -2.73 -3.51 -2.48
C SER A 23 -1.54 -3.85 -3.38
N THR A 24 -0.33 -4.01 -2.83
CA THR A 24 0.82 -4.58 -3.53
C THR A 24 1.20 -5.95 -2.97
N ARG A 25 1.27 -6.09 -1.64
CA ARG A 25 1.69 -7.35 -1.00
C ARG A 25 0.70 -8.51 -1.26
N ASN A 26 -0.60 -8.24 -1.26
CA ASN A 26 -1.63 -9.25 -1.50
C ASN A 26 -1.59 -9.78 -2.95
N PRO A 27 -1.66 -8.95 -4.01
CA PRO A 27 -1.54 -9.46 -5.37
C PRO A 27 -0.18 -10.08 -5.65
N ALA A 28 0.91 -9.59 -5.03
CA ALA A 28 2.22 -10.22 -5.17
C ALA A 28 2.23 -11.66 -4.64
N SER A 29 1.64 -11.88 -3.46
CA SER A 29 1.44 -13.22 -2.88
C SER A 29 0.61 -14.13 -3.78
N PHE A 30 -0.46 -13.61 -4.40
CA PHE A 30 -1.33 -14.40 -5.29
C PHE A 30 -0.70 -14.69 -6.65
N CYS A 31 0.20 -13.84 -7.12
CA CYS A 31 0.86 -13.98 -8.42
C CYS A 31 2.25 -14.62 -8.34
N GLY A 32 2.75 -14.95 -7.14
CA GLY A 32 4.08 -15.56 -6.97
C GLY A 32 5.23 -14.63 -7.36
N VAL A 33 5.08 -13.32 -7.10
CA VAL A 33 6.11 -12.30 -7.34
C VAL A 33 6.47 -11.57 -6.05
N PHE A 34 7.56 -10.82 -6.04
CA PHE A 34 7.93 -9.99 -4.89
C PHE A 34 7.15 -8.68 -4.92
N GLY A 35 6.45 -8.36 -3.84
CA GLY A 35 5.73 -7.09 -3.66
C GLY A 35 6.29 -6.34 -2.46
N PHE A 36 6.88 -5.17 -2.70
CA PHE A 36 7.53 -4.38 -1.66
C PHE A 36 6.77 -3.09 -1.40
N LYS A 37 6.38 -2.87 -0.13
CA LYS A 37 5.85 -1.60 0.36
C LYS A 37 6.87 -1.03 1.36
N PRO A 38 7.50 0.12 1.07
CA PRO A 38 8.44 0.74 2.00
C PRO A 38 7.72 1.30 3.24
N SER A 39 8.51 1.80 4.18
CA SER A 39 7.99 2.64 5.26
C SER A 39 7.35 3.91 4.68
N TYR A 40 6.25 4.35 5.28
CA TYR A 40 5.55 5.55 4.85
C TYR A 40 6.49 6.76 4.86
N GLY A 41 6.44 7.56 3.78
CA GLY A 41 7.27 8.75 3.60
C GLY A 41 8.65 8.49 2.96
N LEU A 42 9.12 7.24 2.83
CA LEU A 42 10.40 6.96 2.17
C LEU A 42 10.37 7.09 0.65
N MET A 43 9.17 7.00 0.05
CA MET A 43 8.95 7.30 -1.37
C MET A 43 7.91 8.40 -1.48
N SER A 44 8.20 9.42 -2.30
CA SER A 44 7.30 10.54 -2.54
C SER A 44 5.96 10.09 -3.12
N ARG A 45 4.88 10.58 -2.53
CA ARG A 45 3.50 10.38 -3.00
C ARG A 45 3.08 11.43 -4.03
N TYR A 46 3.95 12.39 -4.35
CA TYR A 46 3.61 13.42 -5.33
C TYR A 46 3.36 12.80 -6.71
N GLY A 47 2.15 12.97 -7.23
CA GLY A 47 1.69 12.36 -8.49
C GLY A 47 0.91 11.06 -8.31
N LEU A 48 0.87 10.47 -7.10
CA LEU A 48 -0.03 9.38 -6.78
C LEU A 48 -1.45 9.92 -6.60
N VAL A 49 -2.42 9.30 -7.27
CA VAL A 49 -3.85 9.60 -7.05
C VAL A 49 -4.24 9.05 -5.68
N PRO A 50 -4.63 9.90 -4.70
CA PRO A 50 -4.78 9.45 -3.32
C PRO A 50 -6.09 8.67 -3.12
N LEU A 51 -5.99 7.57 -2.39
CA LEU A 51 -7.09 6.84 -1.76
C LEU A 51 -7.21 7.27 -0.29
N CYS A 52 -6.18 7.02 0.52
CA CYS A 52 -6.10 7.44 1.92
C CYS A 52 -4.70 7.97 2.24
N ASN A 53 -4.62 9.27 2.52
CA ASN A 53 -3.34 9.97 2.58
C ASN A 53 -2.43 9.45 3.68
N ALA A 54 -3.01 8.99 4.80
CA ALA A 54 -2.26 8.47 5.93
C ALA A 54 -1.63 7.09 5.67
N PHE A 55 -2.07 6.36 4.65
CA PHE A 55 -1.65 4.97 4.39
C PHE A 55 -1.04 4.76 3.01
N ASP A 56 -1.48 5.54 2.03
CA ASP A 56 -1.04 5.40 0.64
C ASP A 56 0.47 5.47 0.56
N THR A 57 1.07 4.38 0.12
CA THR A 57 2.51 4.28 -0.05
C THR A 57 2.79 3.78 -1.46
N PRO A 58 3.52 4.55 -2.30
CA PRO A 58 4.09 4.04 -3.54
C PRO A 58 4.88 2.78 -3.26
N SER A 59 4.74 1.79 -4.13
CA SER A 59 5.26 0.45 -3.94
C SER A 59 5.60 -0.14 -5.29
N PHE A 60 6.13 -1.35 -5.31
CA PHE A 60 6.50 -1.98 -6.58
C PHE A 60 6.56 -3.50 -6.50
N PHE A 61 6.49 -4.10 -7.69
CA PHE A 61 6.63 -5.52 -7.91
C PHE A 61 7.94 -5.82 -8.63
N THR A 62 8.59 -6.91 -8.23
CA THR A 62 9.88 -7.39 -8.75
C THR A 62 9.92 -8.92 -8.77
N HIS A 63 10.98 -9.51 -9.30
CA HIS A 63 11.17 -10.96 -9.32
C HIS A 63 11.99 -11.49 -8.14
N SER A 64 12.72 -10.64 -7.42
CA SER A 64 13.54 -11.02 -6.27
C SER A 64 13.63 -9.89 -5.23
N ALA A 65 14.09 -10.24 -4.01
CA ALA A 65 14.31 -9.25 -2.95
C ALA A 65 15.46 -8.29 -3.29
N GLU A 66 16.48 -8.77 -4.01
CA GLU A 66 17.65 -7.98 -4.45
C GLU A 66 17.24 -6.92 -5.47
N ASP A 67 16.35 -7.27 -6.40
CA ASP A 67 15.79 -6.31 -7.36
C ASP A 67 14.92 -5.27 -6.65
N ALA A 68 14.14 -5.70 -5.64
CA ALA A 68 13.35 -4.79 -4.82
C ALA A 68 14.23 -3.77 -4.08
N GLN A 69 15.35 -4.22 -3.52
CA GLN A 69 16.31 -3.34 -2.84
C GLN A 69 16.93 -2.32 -3.79
N LYS A 70 17.50 -2.76 -4.92
CA LYS A 70 18.11 -1.86 -5.90
C LYS A 70 17.11 -0.82 -6.40
N TYR A 71 15.86 -1.24 -6.62
CA TYR A 71 14.84 -0.29 -7.04
C TYR A 71 14.45 0.67 -5.94
N PHE A 72 14.37 0.21 -4.70
CA PHE A 72 14.10 1.05 -3.55
C PHE A 72 15.13 2.17 -3.41
N GLU A 73 16.42 1.85 -3.50
CA GLU A 73 17.53 2.79 -3.36
C GLU A 73 17.43 3.96 -4.37
N ILE A 74 17.04 3.68 -5.62
CA ILE A 74 16.81 4.71 -6.65
C ILE A 74 15.63 5.62 -6.29
N CYS A 75 14.64 5.11 -5.57
CA CYS A 75 13.42 5.84 -5.22
C CYS A 75 13.54 6.67 -3.93
N LEU A 76 14.63 6.51 -3.17
CA LEU A 76 14.83 7.19 -1.90
C LEU A 76 15.14 8.68 -2.10
N GLY A 77 14.64 9.50 -1.19
CA GLY A 77 15.00 10.90 -1.08
C GLY A 77 13.82 11.80 -0.73
N LYS A 78 14.14 12.92 -0.09
CA LYS A 78 13.18 13.99 0.19
C LYS A 78 12.67 14.59 -1.12
N ASP A 79 11.35 14.66 -1.29
CA ASP A 79 10.71 15.40 -2.38
C ASP A 79 10.11 16.69 -1.83
N PRO A 80 10.54 17.89 -2.29
CA PRO A 80 9.99 19.15 -1.82
C PRO A 80 8.50 19.34 -2.15
N ARG A 81 7.93 18.54 -3.06
CA ARG A 81 6.50 18.58 -3.41
C ARG A 81 5.65 17.59 -2.60
N ASP A 82 6.29 16.74 -1.80
CA ASP A 82 5.62 15.90 -0.82
C ASP A 82 6.12 16.26 0.58
N LEU A 83 5.33 17.06 1.29
CA LEU A 83 5.62 17.47 2.67
C LEU A 83 5.75 16.29 3.64
N THR A 84 5.17 15.14 3.29
CA THR A 84 5.22 13.90 4.09
C THR A 84 6.39 13.00 3.74
N SER A 85 7.15 13.30 2.68
CA SER A 85 8.38 12.58 2.36
C SER A 85 9.41 12.77 3.48
N LEU A 86 10.21 11.76 3.76
CA LEU A 86 11.23 11.79 4.81
C LEU A 86 12.61 11.92 4.18
N ASP A 87 13.46 12.70 4.84
CA ASP A 87 14.88 12.77 4.53
C ASP A 87 15.62 11.82 5.48
N LEU A 88 15.74 10.56 5.05
CA LEU A 88 16.47 9.53 5.78
C LEU A 88 17.68 9.10 4.95
N PRO A 89 18.84 8.85 5.58
CA PRO A 89 20.00 8.35 4.86
C PRO A 89 19.63 7.02 4.19
N PRO A 90 20.04 6.81 2.93
CA PRO A 90 19.75 5.57 2.25
C PRO A 90 20.40 4.41 2.98
N SER A 91 19.60 3.41 3.37
CA SER A 91 20.11 2.09 3.74
C SER A 91 20.54 1.42 2.45
N THR A 92 21.80 1.05 2.38
CA THR A 92 22.40 0.39 1.22
C THR A 92 22.37 -1.13 1.39
N ALA A 93 22.53 -1.87 0.29
CA ALA A 93 22.78 -3.31 0.30
C ALA A 93 23.93 -3.73 1.21
N ASP A 94 24.94 -2.87 1.37
CA ASP A 94 26.10 -3.13 2.23
C ASP A 94 25.74 -3.12 3.72
N ASP A 95 24.62 -2.48 4.11
CA ASP A 95 24.13 -2.45 5.48
C ASP A 95 23.37 -3.73 5.87
N LEU A 96 23.11 -4.64 4.91
CA LEU A 96 22.35 -5.86 5.18
C LEU A 96 23.21 -6.91 5.89
N PRO A 97 22.66 -7.56 6.94
CA PRO A 97 23.35 -8.64 7.62
C PRO A 97 23.56 -9.82 6.65
N GLN A 98 24.81 -10.26 6.52
CA GLN A 98 25.20 -11.39 5.66
C GLN A 98 24.71 -12.76 6.19
N SER A 99 24.14 -12.78 7.39
CA SER A 99 23.60 -13.97 8.05
C SER A 99 22.44 -13.58 8.95
N LEU A 100 21.48 -14.49 9.12
CA LEU A 100 20.40 -14.32 10.09
C LEU A 100 20.79 -14.67 11.53
N LYS A 101 22.04 -15.07 11.78
CA LYS A 101 22.52 -15.43 13.12
C LYS A 101 22.37 -14.25 14.10
N GLY A 102 21.62 -14.47 15.18
CA GLY A 102 21.34 -13.46 16.20
C GLY A 102 20.20 -12.49 15.84
N ILE A 103 19.59 -12.63 14.65
CA ILE A 103 18.37 -11.90 14.28
C ILE A 103 17.18 -12.59 14.94
N LYS A 104 16.39 -11.83 15.70
CA LYS A 104 15.17 -12.30 16.35
C LYS A 104 13.96 -12.05 15.45
N ILE A 105 13.20 -13.09 15.17
CA ILE A 105 11.98 -13.03 14.36
C ILE A 105 10.79 -13.40 15.24
N GLY A 106 9.94 -12.42 15.53
CA GLY A 106 8.70 -12.64 16.28
C GLY A 106 7.55 -13.08 15.38
N ILE A 107 6.83 -14.13 15.77
CA ILE A 107 5.63 -14.61 15.07
C ILE A 107 4.38 -14.27 15.90
N PRO A 108 3.53 -13.32 15.47
CA PRO A 108 2.32 -12.96 16.19
C PRO A 108 1.33 -14.12 16.28
N LYS A 109 0.94 -14.50 17.49
CA LYS A 109 -0.02 -15.59 17.71
C LYS A 109 -1.39 -15.31 17.06
N GLU A 110 -1.79 -14.04 16.98
CA GLU A 110 -3.08 -13.60 16.40
C GLU A 110 -3.16 -13.84 14.89
N PHE A 111 -2.03 -14.08 14.21
CA PHE A 111 -2.05 -14.37 12.78
C PHE A 111 -2.29 -15.86 12.49
N HIS A 112 -2.19 -16.75 13.48
CA HIS A 112 -2.80 -18.08 13.41
C HIS A 112 -4.28 -17.94 13.76
N ASN A 113 -5.14 -17.93 12.74
CA ASN A 113 -6.59 -17.79 12.92
C ASN A 113 -7.36 -18.71 11.97
N ASP A 114 -8.65 -18.86 12.26
CA ASP A 114 -9.56 -19.80 11.59
C ASP A 114 -9.80 -19.50 10.09
N TYR A 115 -9.36 -18.35 9.60
CA TYR A 115 -9.54 -17.94 8.20
C TYR A 115 -8.35 -18.31 7.31
N VAL A 116 -7.22 -18.73 7.89
CA VAL A 116 -6.04 -19.15 7.14
C VAL A 116 -6.17 -20.62 6.76
N SER A 117 -6.01 -20.94 5.48
CA SER A 117 -6.10 -22.33 5.00
C SER A 117 -4.97 -23.20 5.56
N ASP A 118 -5.25 -24.51 5.71
CA ASP A 118 -4.24 -25.48 6.16
C ASP A 118 -2.99 -25.49 5.29
N ASP A 119 -3.15 -25.30 3.97
CA ASP A 119 -2.02 -25.28 3.04
C ASP A 119 -1.16 -24.01 3.23
N THR A 120 -1.80 -22.86 3.48
CA THR A 120 -1.08 -21.64 3.87
C THR A 120 -0.34 -21.83 5.19
N LEU A 121 -0.95 -22.47 6.18
CA LEU A 121 -0.30 -22.76 7.46
C LEU A 121 0.88 -23.73 7.31
N LYS A 122 0.80 -24.73 6.41
CA LYS A 122 1.93 -25.62 6.10
C LYS A 122 3.08 -24.85 5.46
N LEU A 123 2.80 -24.00 4.47
CA LEU A 123 3.81 -23.15 3.82
C LEU A 123 4.45 -22.18 4.81
N TRP A 124 3.65 -21.59 5.69
CA TRP A 124 4.16 -20.73 6.76
C TRP A 124 5.11 -21.48 7.67
N ARG A 125 4.70 -22.63 8.24
CA ARG A 125 5.59 -23.45 9.09
C ARG A 125 6.89 -23.83 8.35
N HIS A 126 6.80 -24.15 7.06
CA HIS A 126 7.97 -24.41 6.24
C HIS A 126 8.90 -23.19 6.16
N ALA A 127 8.37 -21.99 5.85
CA ALA A 127 9.15 -20.75 5.83
C ALA A 127 9.83 -20.47 7.18
N VAL A 128 9.14 -20.72 8.29
CA VAL A 128 9.72 -20.57 9.65
C VAL A 128 10.88 -21.54 9.88
N SER A 129 10.75 -22.81 9.45
CA SER A 129 11.85 -23.78 9.52
C SER A 129 13.07 -23.30 8.73
N ARG A 130 12.85 -22.78 7.52
CA ARG A 130 13.93 -22.23 6.67
C ARG A 130 14.65 -21.05 7.34
N LEU A 131 13.93 -20.18 8.04
CA LEU A 131 14.53 -19.09 8.81
C LEU A 131 15.38 -19.60 9.98
N ARG A 132 14.90 -20.62 10.70
CA ARG A 132 15.67 -21.28 11.78
C ARG A 132 16.95 -21.94 11.25
N GLU A 133 16.83 -22.69 10.16
CA GLU A 133 17.97 -23.35 9.49
C GLU A 133 19.02 -22.33 9.02
N ALA A 134 18.58 -21.14 8.61
CA ALA A 134 19.45 -20.03 8.24
C ALA A 134 20.08 -19.28 9.46
N GLY A 135 19.77 -19.70 10.69
CA GLY A 135 20.37 -19.20 11.93
C GLY A 135 19.56 -18.15 12.69
N ALA A 136 18.34 -17.83 12.24
CA ALA A 136 17.47 -16.87 12.94
C ALA A 136 16.95 -17.44 14.26
N GLU A 137 16.85 -16.58 15.28
CA GLU A 137 16.17 -16.88 16.54
C GLU A 137 14.67 -16.59 16.38
N VAL A 138 13.89 -17.62 16.08
CA VAL A 138 12.43 -17.47 15.94
C VAL A 138 11.77 -17.53 17.32
N VAL A 139 11.15 -16.41 17.73
CA VAL A 139 10.33 -16.30 18.93
C VAL A 139 8.88 -16.57 18.55
N GLU A 140 8.43 -17.77 18.83
CA GLU A 140 7.01 -18.12 18.73
C GLU A 140 6.25 -17.41 19.88
N GLU A 141 5.03 -16.96 19.60
CA GLU A 141 4.13 -16.34 20.58
C GLU A 141 4.42 -14.89 20.99
N VAL A 142 4.92 -14.05 20.08
CA VAL A 142 4.73 -12.60 20.28
C VAL A 142 3.24 -12.27 20.16
N SER A 143 2.77 -11.25 20.88
CA SER A 143 1.35 -10.87 20.89
C SER A 143 1.18 -9.48 20.31
N LEU A 144 0.30 -9.39 19.32
CA LEU A 144 -0.25 -8.15 18.78
C LEU A 144 -1.76 -8.13 19.04
N PRO A 145 -2.20 -7.87 20.29
CA PRO A 145 -3.59 -8.11 20.71
C PRO A 145 -4.61 -7.23 19.97
N ASN A 146 -4.16 -6.13 19.36
CA ASN A 146 -5.02 -5.21 18.59
C ASN A 146 -5.10 -5.55 17.09
N SER A 147 -4.33 -6.51 16.59
CA SER A 147 -4.36 -6.92 15.18
C SER A 147 -5.75 -7.31 14.67
N PRO A 148 -6.62 -7.99 15.44
CA PRO A 148 -7.99 -8.29 14.99
C PRO A 148 -8.84 -7.05 14.66
N TYR A 149 -8.56 -5.90 15.28
CA TYR A 149 -9.29 -4.65 15.02
C TYR A 149 -8.76 -3.89 13.79
N SER A 150 -7.60 -4.26 13.25
CA SER A 150 -6.92 -3.53 12.19
C SER A 150 -7.78 -3.32 10.95
N LEU A 151 -8.54 -4.35 10.54
CA LEU A 151 -9.40 -4.28 9.36
C LEU A 151 -10.57 -3.30 9.55
N SER A 152 -11.19 -3.32 10.73
CA SER A 152 -12.26 -2.38 11.09
C SER A 152 -11.76 -0.94 11.13
N CYS A 153 -10.62 -0.70 11.78
CA CYS A 153 -9.98 0.62 11.82
C CYS A 153 -9.60 1.09 10.41
N TYR A 154 -9.03 0.21 9.59
CA TYR A 154 -8.69 0.50 8.20
C TYR A 154 -9.92 0.95 7.40
N HIS A 155 -11.04 0.22 7.50
CA HIS A 155 -12.24 0.56 6.75
C HIS A 155 -12.84 1.92 7.14
N ILE A 156 -12.83 2.25 8.44
CA ILE A 156 -13.32 3.55 8.91
C ILE A 156 -12.41 4.67 8.44
N LEU A 157 -11.11 4.56 8.71
CA LEU A 157 -10.13 5.62 8.38
C LEU A 157 -10.03 5.85 6.87
N THR A 158 -9.97 4.76 6.08
CA THR A 158 -9.95 4.89 4.62
C THR A 158 -11.24 5.44 4.04
N ALA A 159 -12.41 5.07 4.56
CA ALA A 159 -13.67 5.62 4.06
C ALA A 159 -13.75 7.13 4.32
N SER A 160 -13.35 7.58 5.51
CA SER A 160 -13.28 9.00 5.86
C SER A 160 -12.39 9.79 4.90
N ASP A 161 -11.18 9.27 4.60
CA ASP A 161 -10.27 9.93 3.67
C ASP A 161 -10.78 9.88 2.22
N VAL A 162 -11.33 8.75 1.78
CA VAL A 162 -11.84 8.55 0.41
C VAL A 162 -12.93 9.57 0.09
N GLN A 163 -13.83 9.85 1.05
CA GLN A 163 -14.87 10.84 0.90
C GLN A 163 -14.30 12.22 0.53
N SER A 164 -13.29 12.67 1.25
CA SER A 164 -12.62 13.97 1.02
C SER A 164 -11.74 13.94 -0.23
N ASN A 165 -10.89 12.93 -0.38
CA ASN A 165 -9.96 12.81 -1.51
C ASN A 165 -10.68 12.75 -2.86
N MET A 166 -11.80 12.01 -2.92
CA MET A 166 -12.59 11.87 -4.13
C MET A 166 -13.51 13.08 -4.39
N ALA A 167 -13.63 14.05 -3.47
CA ALA A 167 -14.45 15.24 -3.67
C ALA A 167 -13.94 16.13 -4.82
N ARG A 168 -12.66 16.03 -5.20
CA ARG A 168 -12.05 16.79 -6.30
C ARG A 168 -12.62 16.48 -7.69
N TYR A 169 -13.21 15.30 -7.86
CA TYR A 169 -13.78 14.86 -9.14
C TYR A 169 -15.18 15.44 -9.32
N LEU A 170 -15.24 16.67 -9.81
CA LEU A 170 -16.47 17.45 -10.02
C LEU A 170 -16.84 17.62 -11.50
N ALA A 171 -16.06 17.04 -12.43
CA ALA A 171 -16.26 17.18 -13.88
C ALA A 171 -16.11 18.61 -14.44
N ILE A 172 -15.45 19.50 -13.70
CA ILE A 172 -15.25 20.91 -14.08
C ILE A 172 -13.91 21.09 -14.80
N PHE A 173 -12.82 20.66 -14.16
CA PHE A 173 -11.47 20.85 -14.69
C PHE A 173 -10.95 19.61 -15.45
N TYR A 174 -11.39 18.42 -15.06
CA TYR A 174 -10.94 17.15 -15.64
C TYR A 174 -11.90 16.01 -15.32
N GLY A 175 -11.72 14.89 -16.02
CA GLY A 175 -12.47 13.65 -15.83
C GLY A 175 -13.75 13.58 -16.65
N HIS A 176 -14.61 12.63 -16.29
CA HIS A 176 -15.90 12.39 -16.96
C HIS A 176 -16.92 13.45 -16.57
N ARG A 177 -17.57 14.05 -17.57
CA ARG A 177 -18.72 14.94 -17.41
C ARG A 177 -19.92 14.29 -18.09
N SER A 178 -21.02 14.20 -17.35
CA SER A 178 -22.28 13.71 -17.92
C SER A 178 -22.70 14.59 -19.10
N GLU A 179 -23.18 13.98 -20.17
CA GLU A 179 -23.71 14.70 -21.33
C GLU A 179 -25.00 15.47 -20.98
N SER A 180 -25.71 15.02 -19.95
CA SER A 180 -26.90 15.69 -19.42
C SER A 180 -26.54 16.49 -18.19
N GLU A 181 -26.50 17.82 -18.32
CA GLU A 181 -26.17 18.71 -17.20
C GLU A 181 -27.26 18.77 -16.11
N GLY A 182 -28.50 18.36 -16.44
CA GLY A 182 -29.64 18.50 -15.54
C GLY A 182 -30.05 19.96 -15.38
N ASP A 183 -30.81 20.26 -14.33
CA ASP A 183 -31.38 21.59 -14.10
C ASP A 183 -30.51 22.48 -13.19
N SER A 184 -29.44 21.92 -12.60
CA SER A 184 -28.56 22.64 -11.68
C SER A 184 -27.12 22.13 -11.69
N PHE A 185 -26.21 22.97 -11.21
CA PHE A 185 -24.80 22.61 -11.03
C PHE A 185 -24.60 21.41 -10.10
N GLN A 186 -25.39 21.31 -9.03
CA GLN A 186 -25.36 20.19 -8.09
C GLN A 186 -25.80 18.89 -8.77
N GLU A 187 -26.81 18.97 -9.64
CA GLU A 187 -27.27 17.83 -10.41
C GLU A 187 -26.23 17.36 -11.42
N MET A 188 -25.60 18.29 -12.15
CA MET A 188 -24.49 17.98 -13.06
C MET A 188 -23.36 17.23 -12.33
N ILE A 189 -22.95 17.70 -11.15
CA ILE A 189 -21.93 17.04 -10.32
C ILE A 189 -22.40 15.65 -9.89
N ALA A 190 -23.62 15.54 -9.38
CA ALA A 190 -24.18 14.28 -8.88
C ALA A 190 -24.26 13.24 -10.00
N ARG A 191 -24.75 13.61 -11.19
CA ARG A 191 -24.82 12.73 -12.38
C ARG A 191 -23.43 12.31 -12.84
N SER A 192 -22.53 13.26 -13.05
CA SER A 192 -21.16 12.97 -13.51
C SER A 192 -20.43 12.01 -12.58
N ARG A 193 -20.54 12.21 -11.26
CA ARG A 193 -19.94 11.31 -10.24
C ARG A 193 -20.65 9.95 -10.18
N THR A 194 -21.96 9.91 -10.42
CA THR A 194 -22.76 8.69 -10.43
C THR A 194 -22.39 7.80 -11.63
N GLU A 195 -22.13 8.40 -12.78
CA GLU A 195 -21.70 7.69 -13.99
C GLU A 195 -20.23 7.25 -13.88
N ALA A 196 -19.35 8.13 -13.38
CA ALA A 196 -17.91 7.88 -13.33
C ALA A 196 -17.50 6.87 -12.25
N PHE A 197 -18.12 6.90 -11.07
CA PHE A 197 -17.70 6.07 -9.95
C PHE A 197 -18.45 4.73 -9.88
N SER A 198 -17.66 3.67 -9.76
CA SER A 198 -18.20 2.33 -9.52
C SER A 198 -18.98 2.27 -8.20
N PRO A 199 -19.88 1.27 -8.05
CA PRO A 199 -20.61 1.06 -6.80
C PRO A 199 -19.70 0.93 -5.57
N VAL A 200 -18.51 0.34 -5.71
CA VAL A 200 -17.55 0.17 -4.60
C VAL A 200 -17.01 1.54 -4.13
N VAL A 201 -16.63 2.40 -5.08
CA VAL A 201 -16.13 3.74 -4.76
C VAL A 201 -17.23 4.58 -4.11
N ARG A 202 -18.44 4.56 -4.67
CA ARG A 202 -19.59 5.29 -4.10
C ARG A 202 -19.93 4.83 -2.69
N ARG A 203 -19.94 3.52 -2.42
CA ARG A 203 -20.17 2.98 -1.06
C ARG A 203 -19.15 3.50 -0.05
N ARG A 204 -17.87 3.58 -0.42
CA ARG A 204 -16.83 4.14 0.46
C ARG A 204 -17.04 5.63 0.71
N ILE A 205 -17.42 6.40 -0.31
CA ILE A 205 -17.76 7.82 -0.16
C ILE A 205 -18.96 8.00 0.79
N PHE A 206 -20.02 7.22 0.62
CA PHE A 206 -21.19 7.28 1.52
C PHE A 206 -20.85 6.89 2.96
N ALA A 207 -20.09 5.81 3.15
CA ALA A 207 -19.62 5.40 4.48
C ALA A 207 -18.76 6.49 5.13
N GLY A 208 -17.83 7.09 4.38
CA GLY A 208 -17.01 8.20 4.86
C GLY A 208 -17.84 9.41 5.26
N ASN A 209 -18.84 9.79 4.45
CA ASN A 209 -19.78 10.85 4.83
C ASN A 209 -20.47 10.51 6.15
N PHE A 210 -20.99 9.29 6.30
CA PHE A 210 -21.66 8.83 7.53
C PHE A 210 -20.75 8.91 8.76
N PHE A 211 -19.50 8.44 8.67
CA PHE A 211 -18.56 8.48 9.80
C PHE A 211 -18.14 9.90 10.21
N ASN A 212 -18.31 10.89 9.33
CA ASN A 212 -17.97 12.29 9.59
C ASN A 212 -19.19 13.17 9.90
N LEU A 213 -20.41 12.60 9.93
CA LEU A 213 -21.59 13.30 10.44
C LEU A 213 -21.40 13.52 11.94
N LYS A 214 -21.42 14.78 12.37
CA LYS A 214 -21.49 15.19 13.77
C LYS A 214 -22.95 15.33 14.20
#